data_AF-A0A060BN77-F1
#
_entry.id   AF-A0A060BN77-F1
#
_cell.length_a   1.000
_cell.length_b   1.000
_cell.length_c   1.000
_cell.angle_alpha   90.00
_cell.angle_beta   90.00
_cell.angle_gamma   90.00
#
_symmetry.space_group_name_H-M   'P 1'
#
loop_
_entity.id
_entity.type
_entity.pdbx_description
1 polymer ?
#
loop_
_entity_poly.entity_id
_entity_poly.type
_entity_poly.pdbx_seq_one_letter_code
_entity_poly.pdbx_strand_id
1 'polypeptide(L)'
;SRQDHPAGQPAIATGFDALRGRSDADLRAEFADYATLGARLLRTDLNWHLVQDAGRDRWDWSAPDRVVRLARAAGLDVLFVAGSVPHWARKMPGEHSALADPADYARFLTAAVTRY
;
A
#
# COMPACT_ATOMS: atom_id res chain seq x y z
N SER A 1 35.10 20.36 -6.55
CA SER A 1 34.15 19.54 -7.32
C SER A 1 32.98 19.15 -6.46
N ARG A 2 31.75 19.54 -6.84
CA ARG A 2 30.54 18.92 -6.27
C ARG A 2 30.28 17.64 -7.07
N GLN A 3 30.02 16.54 -6.37
CA GLN A 3 29.51 15.33 -7.01
C GLN A 3 28.01 15.52 -7.22
N ASP A 4 27.57 15.58 -8.46
CA ASP A 4 26.17 15.42 -8.83
C ASP A 4 25.75 13.98 -8.51
N HIS A 5 25.08 13.80 -7.37
CA HIS A 5 24.21 12.66 -7.19
C HIS A 5 22.93 12.94 -7.99
N PRO A 6 22.45 12.03 -8.85
CA PRO A 6 21.08 12.17 -9.35
C PRO A 6 20.17 12.19 -8.12
N ALA A 7 19.50 13.33 -7.91
CA ALA A 7 18.59 13.51 -6.79
C ALA A 7 17.63 12.32 -6.75
N GLY A 8 17.46 11.72 -5.56
CA GLY A 8 16.43 10.70 -5.35
C GLY A 8 15.11 11.24 -5.87
N GLN A 9 14.40 10.44 -6.67
CA GLN A 9 13.14 10.89 -7.26
C GLN A 9 12.19 11.35 -6.14
N PRO A 10 11.53 12.53 -6.28
CA PRO A 10 10.65 13.02 -5.23
C PRO A 10 9.52 12.02 -4.96
N ALA A 11 9.37 11.66 -3.68
CA ALA A 11 8.33 10.76 -3.21
C ALA A 11 7.37 11.48 -2.27
N ILE A 12 6.09 11.17 -2.37
CA ILE A 12 5.06 11.59 -1.40
C ILE A 12 4.64 10.36 -0.60
N ALA A 13 4.53 10.52 0.73
CA ALA A 13 4.07 9.48 1.63
C ALA A 13 2.68 9.82 2.15
N THR A 14 1.71 8.94 1.87
CA THR A 14 0.32 9.10 2.31
C THR A 14 -0.17 7.78 2.88
N GLY A 15 -0.72 7.81 4.10
CA GLY A 15 -1.25 6.61 4.75
C GLY A 15 -2.41 6.01 3.97
N PHE A 16 -2.50 4.68 3.92
CA PHE A 16 -3.45 4.01 3.04
C PHE A 16 -4.92 4.30 3.39
N ASP A 17 -5.23 4.50 4.68
CA ASP A 17 -6.57 4.86 5.16
C ASP A 17 -7.04 6.22 4.61
N ALA A 18 -6.11 7.17 4.45
CA ALA A 18 -6.41 8.49 3.87
C ALA A 18 -6.74 8.43 2.37
N LEU A 19 -6.29 7.37 1.68
CA LEU A 19 -6.54 7.14 0.26
C LEU A 19 -7.79 6.29 0.03
N ARG A 20 -7.91 5.15 0.70
CA ARG A 20 -8.94 4.14 0.39
C ARG A 20 -10.37 4.61 0.65
N GLY A 21 -10.56 5.59 1.54
CA GLY A 21 -11.87 6.17 1.86
C GLY A 21 -12.35 7.22 0.85
N ARG A 22 -11.47 7.69 -0.03
CA ARG A 22 -11.78 8.75 -1.00
C ARG A 22 -12.49 8.21 -2.24
N SER A 23 -13.27 9.08 -2.88
CA SER A 23 -13.87 8.77 -4.17
C SER A 23 -12.81 8.63 -5.26
N ASP A 24 -13.17 7.98 -6.36
CA ASP A 24 -12.31 7.86 -7.54
C ASP A 24 -11.96 9.23 -8.14
N ALA A 25 -12.85 10.23 -8.01
CA ALA A 25 -12.59 11.59 -8.50
C ALA A 25 -11.56 12.31 -7.61
N ASP A 26 -11.73 12.23 -6.29
CA ASP A 26 -10.83 12.87 -5.33
C ASP A 26 -9.42 12.27 -5.40
N LEU A 27 -9.31 10.94 -5.55
CA LEU A 27 -8.01 10.29 -5.73
C LEU A 27 -7.31 10.70 -7.02
N ARG A 28 -8.05 10.87 -8.13
CA ARG A 28 -7.46 11.36 -9.38
C ARG A 28 -6.92 12.78 -9.23
N ALA A 29 -7.70 13.66 -8.60
CA ALA A 29 -7.27 15.03 -8.36
C ALA A 29 -6.02 15.06 -7.46
N GLU A 30 -6.04 14.33 -6.35
CA GLU A 30 -4.92 14.27 -5.41
C GLU A 30 -3.63 13.72 -6.05
N PHE A 31 -3.73 12.64 -6.84
CA PHE A 31 -2.55 12.10 -7.52
C PHE A 31 -2.06 12.99 -8.66
N ALA A 32 -2.95 13.74 -9.32
CA ALA A 32 -2.55 14.77 -10.29
C ALA A 32 -1.81 15.93 -9.61
N ASP A 33 -2.24 16.33 -8.41
CA ASP A 33 -1.54 17.34 -7.61
C ASP A 33 -0.15 16.84 -7.21
N TYR A 34 -0.03 15.58 -6.77
CA TYR A 34 1.26 14.96 -6.44
C TYR A 34 2.22 15.00 -7.65
N ALA A 35 1.73 14.64 -8.84
CA ALA A 35 2.52 14.67 -10.07
C ALA A 35 2.92 16.10 -10.46
N THR A 36 2.05 17.09 -10.26
CA THR A 36 2.32 18.52 -10.50
C THR A 36 3.40 19.06 -9.58
N LEU A 37 3.46 18.57 -8.34
CA LEU A 37 4.53 18.86 -7.39
C LEU A 37 5.86 18.16 -7.73
N GLY A 38 5.92 17.41 -8.83
CA GLY A 38 7.11 16.72 -9.30
C GLY A 38 7.32 15.34 -8.69
N ALA A 39 6.35 14.82 -7.94
CA ALA A 39 6.44 13.46 -7.42
C ALA A 39 6.45 12.44 -8.58
N ARG A 40 7.20 11.37 -8.38
CA ARG A 40 7.23 10.20 -9.26
C ARG A 40 6.91 8.91 -8.51
N LEU A 41 6.95 8.95 -7.19
CA LEU A 41 6.69 7.81 -6.33
C LEU A 41 5.66 8.17 -5.24
N LEU A 42 4.64 7.34 -5.10
CA LEU A 42 3.73 7.30 -3.95
C LEU A 42 4.18 6.17 -3.03
N ARG A 43 4.59 6.51 -1.81
CA ARG A 43 4.78 5.53 -0.73
C ARG A 43 3.51 5.45 0.11
N THR A 44 2.95 4.25 0.26
CA THR A 44 1.74 4.03 1.07
C THR A 44 1.74 2.64 1.72
N ASP A 45 0.78 2.37 2.59
CA ASP A 45 0.69 1.10 3.31
C ASP A 45 -0.01 0.03 2.47
N LEU A 46 0.40 -1.22 2.66
CA LEU A 46 -0.37 -2.39 2.24
C LEU A 46 -0.82 -3.14 3.49
N ASN A 47 -2.03 -2.83 3.91
CA ASN A 47 -2.62 -3.35 5.14
C ASN A 47 -3.15 -4.78 4.91
N TRP A 48 -2.40 -5.79 5.36
CA TRP A 48 -2.80 -7.20 5.30
C TRP A 48 -4.19 -7.45 5.87
N HIS A 49 -4.52 -6.80 6.99
CA HIS A 49 -5.83 -7.00 7.62
C HIS A 49 -7.00 -6.60 6.72
N LEU A 50 -6.85 -5.58 5.88
CA LEU A 50 -7.88 -5.18 4.92
C LEU A 50 -7.97 -6.16 3.75
N VAL A 51 -6.82 -6.68 3.31
CA VAL A 51 -6.74 -7.60 2.18
C VAL A 51 -7.28 -8.98 2.51
N GLN A 52 -7.13 -9.43 3.76
CA GLN A 52 -7.56 -10.75 4.19
C GLN A 52 -8.46 -10.72 5.42
N ASP A 53 -9.34 -9.73 5.56
CA ASP A 53 -10.19 -9.67 6.76
C ASP A 53 -11.12 -10.89 6.85
N ALA A 54 -11.69 -11.31 5.72
CA ALA A 54 -12.67 -12.40 5.66
C ALA A 54 -12.09 -13.82 5.88
N GLY A 55 -10.80 -13.94 6.20
CA GLY A 55 -10.17 -15.19 6.58
C GLY A 55 -8.96 -15.58 5.73
N ARG A 56 -8.29 -16.66 6.17
CA ARG A 56 -7.00 -17.14 5.65
C ARG A 56 -6.94 -17.30 4.14
N ASP A 57 -8.02 -17.75 3.50
CA ASP A 57 -8.05 -18.05 2.07
C ASP A 57 -9.01 -17.10 1.29
N ARG A 58 -9.40 -16.00 1.92
CA ARG A 58 -10.20 -14.94 1.31
C ARG A 58 -9.31 -13.73 1.05
N TRP A 59 -9.35 -13.23 -0.18
CA TRP A 59 -8.53 -12.11 -0.62
C TRP A 59 -9.43 -11.03 -1.20
N ASP A 60 -9.29 -9.80 -0.72
CA ASP A 60 -9.89 -8.61 -1.28
C ASP A 60 -8.80 -7.58 -1.61
N TRP A 61 -8.45 -7.50 -2.89
CA TRP A 61 -7.46 -6.53 -3.39
C TRP A 61 -8.10 -5.26 -3.94
N SER A 62 -9.43 -5.10 -3.84
CA SER A 62 -10.17 -4.02 -4.50
C SER A 62 -9.65 -2.62 -4.16
N ALA A 63 -9.38 -2.36 -2.88
CA ALA A 63 -8.85 -1.07 -2.44
C ALA A 63 -7.41 -0.80 -2.94
N PRO A 64 -6.41 -1.68 -2.72
CA PRO A 64 -5.06 -1.42 -3.20
C PRO A 64 -4.98 -1.42 -4.73
N ASP A 65 -5.76 -2.26 -5.43
CA ASP A 65 -5.87 -2.24 -6.89
C ASP A 65 -6.35 -0.88 -7.41
N ARG A 66 -7.36 -0.31 -6.75
CA ARG A 66 -7.90 1.00 -7.09
C ARG A 66 -6.86 2.09 -6.93
N VAL A 67 -6.13 2.09 -5.81
CA VAL A 67 -5.05 3.06 -5.55
C VAL A 67 -3.94 2.93 -6.59
N VAL A 68 -3.45 1.72 -6.86
CA VAL A 68 -2.42 1.47 -7.88
C VAL A 68 -2.87 1.95 -9.25
N ARG A 69 -4.05 1.55 -9.69
CA ARG A 69 -4.59 1.95 -10.99
C ARG A 69 -4.65 3.47 -11.15
N LEU A 70 -5.16 4.19 -10.15
CA LEU A 70 -5.31 5.64 -10.22
C LEU A 70 -3.96 6.38 -10.09
N ALA A 71 -3.05 5.93 -9.23
CA ALA A 71 -1.71 6.51 -9.09
C ALA A 71 -0.90 6.36 -10.39
N ARG A 72 -0.96 5.15 -11.00
CA ARG A 72 -0.30 4.86 -12.28
C ARG A 72 -0.86 5.72 -13.41
N ALA A 73 -2.18 5.96 -13.44
CA ALA A 73 -2.80 6.85 -14.40
C ALA A 73 -2.34 8.31 -14.27
N ALA A 74 -1.87 8.73 -13.08
CA ALA A 74 -1.25 10.03 -12.84
C ALA A 74 0.28 10.05 -13.06
N GLY A 75 0.88 8.94 -13.52
CA GLY A 75 2.32 8.84 -13.77
C GLY A 75 3.15 8.61 -12.50
N LEU A 76 2.53 8.11 -11.42
CA LEU A 76 3.22 7.76 -10.17
C LEU A 76 3.49 6.25 -10.11
N ASP A 77 4.73 5.90 -9.73
CA ASP A 77 5.04 4.59 -9.16
C ASP A 77 4.42 4.43 -7.77
N VAL A 78 4.15 3.20 -7.34
CA VAL A 78 3.66 2.90 -5.99
C VAL A 78 4.66 2.02 -5.26
N LEU A 79 5.11 2.46 -4.10
CA LEU A 79 5.89 1.68 -3.14
C LEU A 79 5.02 1.35 -1.93
N PHE A 80 4.62 0.09 -1.83
CA PHE A 80 3.89 -0.40 -0.68
C PHE A 80 4.80 -0.72 0.50
N VAL A 81 4.33 -0.39 1.69
CA VAL A 81 4.87 -0.82 2.97
C VAL A 81 3.90 -1.83 3.56
N ALA A 82 4.23 -3.11 3.44
CA ALA A 82 3.39 -4.18 3.98
C ALA A 82 3.38 -4.15 5.51
N GLY A 83 2.18 -4.28 6.09
CA GLY A 83 2.01 -4.28 7.54
C GLY A 83 0.59 -4.67 7.95
N SER A 84 0.32 -4.51 9.25
CA SER A 84 -0.91 -4.95 9.94
C SER A 84 -1.12 -6.47 9.94
N VAL A 85 -1.95 -6.97 10.86
CA VAL A 85 -2.25 -8.41 11.00
C VAL A 85 -3.77 -8.62 11.08
N PRO A 86 -4.38 -9.44 10.20
CA PRO A 86 -5.80 -9.76 10.28
C PRO A 86 -6.11 -10.55 11.54
N HIS A 87 -7.34 -10.41 12.06
CA HIS A 87 -7.73 -10.99 13.33
C HIS A 87 -7.52 -12.52 13.41
N TRP A 88 -7.71 -13.24 12.30
CA TRP A 88 -7.52 -14.70 12.23
C TRP A 88 -6.06 -15.15 12.30
N ALA A 89 -5.09 -14.27 11.98
CA ALA A 89 -3.66 -14.59 11.97
C ALA A 89 -2.95 -14.22 13.29
N ARG A 90 -3.69 -13.67 14.26
CA ARG A 90 -3.14 -13.20 15.54
C ARG A 90 -3.03 -14.35 16.53
N LYS A 91 -1.95 -14.39 17.30
CA LYS A 91 -1.77 -15.38 18.39
C LYS A 91 -2.71 -15.14 19.57
N MET A 92 -2.99 -13.86 19.86
CA MET A 92 -3.90 -13.40 20.90
C MET A 92 -4.82 -12.30 20.36
N PRO A 93 -6.02 -12.07 20.95
CA PRO A 93 -6.84 -10.90 20.63
C PRO A 93 -6.09 -9.58 20.89
N GLY A 94 -6.44 -8.52 20.16
CA GLY A 94 -5.81 -7.19 20.26
C GLY A 94 -5.01 -6.81 19.00
N GLU A 95 -4.81 -5.51 18.76
CA GLU A 95 -4.23 -4.98 17.52
C GLU A 95 -2.72 -5.25 17.37
N HIS A 96 -1.99 -5.26 18.48
CA HIS A 96 -0.53 -5.43 18.53
C HIS A 96 -0.11 -6.85 18.90
N SER A 97 -0.81 -7.84 18.33
CA SER A 97 -0.58 -9.25 18.63
C SER A 97 0.52 -9.83 17.74
N ALA A 98 1.33 -10.72 18.31
CA ALA A 98 2.28 -11.52 17.53
C ALA A 98 1.54 -12.40 16.51
N LEU A 99 2.22 -12.75 15.42
CA LEU A 99 1.72 -13.71 14.45
C LEU A 99 1.56 -15.10 15.08
N ALA A 100 0.44 -15.76 14.81
CA ALA A 100 0.24 -17.17 15.18
C ALA A 100 1.15 -18.07 14.34
N ASP A 101 1.26 -17.79 13.04
CA ASP A 101 2.13 -18.49 12.09
C ASP A 101 2.82 -17.48 11.15
N PRO A 102 4.17 -17.36 11.19
CA PRO A 102 4.92 -16.52 10.25
C PRO A 102 4.72 -16.89 8.76
N ALA A 103 4.37 -18.15 8.45
CA ALA A 103 4.13 -18.59 7.07
C ALA A 103 2.94 -17.88 6.42
N ASP A 104 1.95 -17.46 7.21
CA ASP A 104 0.79 -16.73 6.69
C ASP A 104 1.19 -15.32 6.21
N TYR A 105 2.08 -14.65 6.93
CA TYR A 105 2.61 -13.35 6.49
C TYR A 105 3.50 -13.51 5.26
N ALA A 106 4.33 -14.55 5.21
CA ALA A 106 5.14 -14.85 4.02
C ALA A 106 4.29 -15.10 2.77
N ARG A 107 3.14 -15.80 2.93
CA ARG A 107 2.18 -16.02 1.85
C ARG A 107 1.52 -14.73 1.39
N PHE A 108 1.16 -13.83 2.31
CA PHE A 108 0.67 -12.50 1.97
C PHE A 108 1.70 -11.68 1.19
N LEU A 109 2.95 -11.63 1.66
CA LEU A 109 4.03 -10.91 0.96
C LEU A 109 4.28 -11.49 -0.44
N THR A 110 4.27 -12.81 -0.58
CA THR A 110 4.42 -13.49 -1.88
C THR A 110 3.28 -13.11 -2.83
N ALA A 111 2.05 -13.10 -2.34
CA ALA A 111 0.88 -12.68 -3.13
C ALA A 111 0.96 -11.21 -3.54
N ALA A 112 1.39 -10.33 -2.64
CA ALA A 112 1.55 -8.90 -2.91
C ALA A 112 2.62 -8.63 -3.98
N VAL A 113 3.81 -9.24 -3.86
CA VAL A 113 4.92 -9.08 -4.82
C VAL A 113 4.59 -9.71 -6.18
N THR A 114 3.80 -10.78 -6.23
CA THR A 114 3.37 -11.35 -7.51
C THR A 114 2.36 -10.44 -8.22
N ARG A 115 1.63 -9.62 -7.46
CA ARG A 115 0.53 -8.80 -7.97
C ARG A 115 0.98 -7.43 -8.50
N TYR A 116 2.05 -6.85 -7.94
CA TYR A 116 2.51 -5.48 -8.21
C TYR A 116 3.99 -5.45 -8.57
#